data_AF-A0A1S7P4E3-F1
#
_entry.id   AF-A0A1S7P4E3-F1
#
_cell.length_a   1.000
_cell.length_b   1.000
_cell.length_c   1.000
_cell.angle_alpha   90.00
_cell.angle_beta   90.00
_cell.angle_gamma   90.00
#
_symmetry.space_group_name_H-M   'P 1'
#
loop_
_entity.id
_entity.type
_entity.pdbx_description
1 polymer ?
#
loop_
_entity_poly.entity_id
_entity_poly.type
_entity_poly.pdbx_seq_one_letter_code
_entity_poly.pdbx_strand_id
1 'polypeptide(L)'
;MTDPSISRRIARVSRILIWLSFVFAGTLIAAYVAIWADTETLRTVIEGQILPPATPYLLTDAVRVTGFVVGLLPLLAVLSGLWFAVLLFRLFERGEVFTQTSGKRLIQVGVALAALLPAQIVMTGSASFLLTVGNPVPSISFSFESTQMLVGFAGGLMIVVGWVLGEATRIADENREFI
;
A
#
# COMPACT_ATOMS: atom_id res chain seq x y z
N MET A 1 23.77 -0.38 26.16
CA MET A 1 22.57 -0.34 27.03
C MET A 1 21.75 0.87 26.62
N THR A 2 20.58 0.67 26.01
CA THR A 2 19.65 1.77 25.71
C THR A 2 18.96 2.23 26.99
N ASP A 3 18.77 3.54 27.14
CA ASP A 3 18.07 4.14 28.29
C ASP A 3 16.65 3.53 28.43
N PRO A 4 16.27 3.01 29.62
CA PRO A 4 14.95 2.43 29.88
C PRO A 4 13.77 3.36 29.56
N SER A 5 14.00 4.68 29.51
CA SER A 5 13.01 5.67 29.10
C SER A 5 12.75 5.66 27.59
N ILE A 6 13.81 5.48 26.78
CA ILE A 6 13.76 5.44 25.31
C ILE A 6 13.02 4.18 24.86
N SER A 7 13.36 3.02 25.41
CA SER A 7 12.71 1.73 25.06
C SER A 7 11.21 1.75 25.35
N ARG A 8 10.78 2.36 26.47
CA ARG A 8 9.36 2.53 26.82
C ARG A 8 8.63 3.48 25.88
N ARG A 9 9.28 4.56 25.44
CA ARG A 9 8.69 5.50 24.45
C ARG A 9 8.50 4.82 23.10
N ILE A 10 9.51 4.10 22.61
CA ILE A 10 9.43 3.35 21.34
C ILE A 10 8.26 2.35 21.39
N ALA A 11 8.18 1.53 22.43
CA ALA A 11 7.10 0.56 22.57
C ALA A 11 5.71 1.21 22.61
N ARG A 12 5.55 2.35 23.31
CA ARG A 12 4.27 3.08 23.34
C ARG A 12 3.88 3.60 21.96
N VAL A 13 4.82 4.21 21.25
CA VAL A 13 4.57 4.75 19.90
C VAL A 13 4.23 3.62 18.93
N SER A 14 4.98 2.52 18.97
CA SER A 14 4.71 1.33 18.16
C SER A 14 3.31 0.77 18.38
N ARG A 15 2.85 0.70 19.63
CA ARG A 15 1.48 0.24 19.94
C ARG A 15 0.40 1.12 19.32
N ILE A 16 0.59 2.44 19.42
CA ILE A 16 -0.32 3.43 18.83
C ILE A 16 -0.34 3.26 17.31
N LEU A 17 0.83 3.14 16.67
CA LEU A 17 0.93 2.95 15.22
C LEU A 17 0.32 1.63 14.74
N ILE A 18 0.43 0.55 15.51
CA ILE A 18 -0.24 -0.72 15.23
C ILE A 18 -1.75 -0.54 15.26
N TRP A 19 -2.28 0.07 16.31
CA TRP A 19 -3.72 0.32 16.44
C TRP A 19 -4.25 1.21 15.31
N LEU A 20 -3.54 2.31 15.02
CA LEU A 20 -3.87 3.21 13.91
C LEU A 20 -3.84 2.48 12.56
N SER A 21 -2.90 1.56 12.36
CA SER A 21 -2.83 0.76 11.12
C SER A 21 -4.05 -0.14 10.95
N PHE A 22 -4.55 -0.77 12.03
CA PHE A 22 -5.78 -1.56 11.97
C PHE A 22 -7.03 -0.70 11.74
N VAL A 23 -7.14 0.44 12.42
CA VAL A 23 -8.24 1.39 12.21
C VAL A 23 -8.24 1.87 10.76
N PHE A 24 -7.07 2.28 10.25
CA PHE A 24 -6.94 2.75 8.88
C PHE A 24 -7.26 1.65 7.86
N ALA A 25 -6.78 0.42 8.06
CA ALA A 25 -7.13 -0.72 7.22
C ALA A 25 -8.64 -0.98 7.21
N GLY A 26 -9.29 -0.96 8.39
CA GLY A 26 -10.74 -1.12 8.52
C GLY A 26 -11.51 -0.01 7.78
N THR A 27 -11.08 1.25 7.93
CA THR A 27 -11.67 2.38 7.21
C THR A 27 -11.52 2.26 5.70
N LEU A 28 -10.35 1.84 5.20
CA LEU A 28 -10.11 1.64 3.76
C LEU A 28 -11.02 0.55 3.19
N ILE A 29 -11.15 -0.58 3.88
CA ILE A 29 -12.03 -1.68 3.46
C ILE A 29 -13.50 -1.23 3.49
N ALA A 30 -13.93 -0.55 4.55
CA ALA A 30 -15.29 -0.05 4.67
C ALA A 30 -15.62 0.99 3.58
N ALA A 31 -14.71 1.94 3.33
CA ALA A 31 -14.86 2.94 2.27
C ALA A 31 -14.94 2.27 0.90
N TYR A 32 -14.09 1.29 0.63
CA TYR A 32 -14.13 0.53 -0.61
C TYR A 32 -15.48 -0.17 -0.81
N VAL A 33 -15.97 -0.91 0.19
CA VAL A 33 -17.29 -1.56 0.11
C VAL A 33 -18.43 -0.54 -0.05
N ALA A 34 -18.37 0.59 0.64
CA ALA A 34 -19.38 1.65 0.54
C ALA A 34 -19.45 2.26 -0.87
N ILE A 35 -18.29 2.52 -1.49
CA ILE A 35 -18.21 3.03 -2.88
C ILE A 35 -18.88 2.06 -3.85
N TRP A 36 -18.68 0.76 -3.66
CA TRP A 36 -19.28 -0.26 -4.54
C TRP A 36 -20.75 -0.56 -4.24
N ALA A 37 -21.23 -0.26 -3.03
CA ALA A 37 -22.63 -0.42 -2.64
C ALA A 37 -23.53 0.68 -3.20
N ASP A 38 -23.02 1.91 -3.33
CA ASP A 38 -23.76 3.04 -3.89
C ASP A 38 -23.38 3.31 -5.36
N THR A 39 -24.39 3.22 -6.24
CA THR A 39 -24.19 3.45 -7.67
C THR A 39 -23.85 4.90 -7.98
N GLU A 40 -24.39 5.86 -7.24
CA GLU A 40 -24.12 7.29 -7.48
C GLU A 40 -22.67 7.61 -7.15
N THR A 41 -22.21 7.23 -5.95
CA THR A 41 -20.80 7.33 -5.55
C THR A 41 -19.88 6.64 -6.56
N LEU A 42 -20.20 5.41 -6.98
CA LEU A 42 -19.39 4.70 -7.98
C LEU A 42 -19.26 5.48 -9.30
N ARG A 43 -20.35 6.10 -9.80
CA ARG A 43 -20.31 6.93 -11.01
C ARG A 43 -19.41 8.15 -10.84
N THR A 44 -19.48 8.83 -9.69
CA THR A 44 -18.61 9.98 -9.41
C THR A 44 -17.12 9.60 -9.41
N VAL A 45 -16.78 8.41 -8.91
CA VAL A 45 -15.41 7.88 -8.93
C VAL A 45 -14.97 7.54 -10.35
N ILE A 46 -15.83 6.88 -11.13
CA ILE A 46 -15.53 6.54 -12.53
C ILE A 46 -15.25 7.80 -13.35
N GLU A 47 -16.11 8.80 -13.25
CA GLU A 47 -16.02 10.05 -14.04
C GLU A 47 -14.90 10.98 -13.55
N GLY A 48 -14.53 10.89 -12.26
CA GLY A 48 -13.46 11.70 -11.69
C GLY A 48 -12.06 11.11 -11.79
N GLN A 49 -11.93 9.78 -11.85
CA GLN A 49 -10.63 9.10 -11.68
C GLN A 49 -10.30 8.04 -12.72
N ILE A 50 -11.29 7.48 -13.43
CA ILE A 50 -11.07 6.32 -14.31
C ILE A 50 -11.20 6.71 -15.78
N LEU A 51 -12.22 7.50 -16.11
CA LEU A 51 -12.54 7.86 -17.49
C LEU A 51 -12.42 9.38 -17.74
N PRO A 52 -12.04 9.79 -18.97
CA PRO A 52 -12.12 11.19 -19.37
C PRO A 52 -13.57 11.72 -19.29
N PRO A 53 -13.77 13.03 -19.06
CA PRO A 53 -15.09 13.63 -19.03
C PRO A 53 -15.89 13.36 -20.30
N ALA A 54 -17.21 13.16 -20.14
CA ALA A 54 -18.16 12.92 -21.23
C ALA A 54 -17.91 11.65 -22.08
N THR A 55 -17.18 10.66 -21.56
CA THR A 55 -17.08 9.35 -22.21
C THR A 55 -18.30 8.48 -21.91
N PRO A 56 -19.00 7.94 -22.92
CA PRO A 56 -20.08 7.00 -22.69
C PRO A 56 -19.52 5.69 -22.12
N TYR A 57 -20.19 5.13 -21.12
CA TYR A 57 -19.83 3.83 -20.53
C TYR A 57 -21.07 3.02 -20.18
N LEU A 58 -20.92 1.69 -20.17
CA LEU A 58 -21.98 0.77 -19.78
C LEU A 58 -21.61 0.08 -18.47
N LEU A 59 -22.43 0.31 -17.45
CA LEU A 59 -22.26 -0.31 -16.14
C LEU A 59 -23.20 -1.51 -16.01
N THR A 60 -22.84 -2.61 -16.65
CA THR A 60 -23.54 -3.90 -16.48
C THR A 60 -23.11 -4.59 -15.19
N ASP A 61 -23.88 -5.57 -14.72
CA ASP A 61 -23.54 -6.34 -13.52
C ASP A 61 -22.20 -7.07 -13.66
N ALA A 62 -21.87 -7.55 -14.87
CA ALA A 62 -20.58 -8.16 -15.17
C ALA A 62 -19.42 -7.17 -15.05
N VAL A 63 -19.60 -5.94 -15.55
CA VAL A 63 -18.60 -4.86 -15.44
C VAL A 63 -18.44 -4.41 -13.98
N ARG A 64 -19.52 -4.43 -13.19
CA ARG A 64 -19.45 -4.16 -11.74
C ARG A 64 -18.60 -5.19 -11.01
N VAL A 65 -18.87 -6.48 -11.21
CA VAL A 65 -18.12 -7.56 -10.53
C VAL A 65 -16.66 -7.56 -10.95
N THR A 66 -16.38 -7.43 -12.25
CA THR A 66 -15.00 -7.42 -12.75
C THR A 66 -14.25 -6.16 -12.33
N GLY A 67 -14.90 -5.00 -12.36
CA GLY A 67 -14.34 -3.75 -11.84
C GLY A 67 -14.03 -3.81 -10.35
N PHE A 68 -14.89 -4.47 -9.55
CA PHE A 68 -14.63 -4.71 -8.14
C PHE A 68 -13.35 -5.54 -7.97
N VAL A 69 -13.24 -6.69 -8.64
CA VAL A 69 -12.05 -7.53 -8.55
C VAL A 69 -10.77 -6.79 -8.96
N VAL A 70 -10.83 -6.00 -10.04
CA VAL A 70 -9.69 -5.19 -10.51
C VAL A 70 -9.33 -4.09 -9.52
N GLY A 71 -10.34 -3.45 -8.91
CA GLY A 71 -10.16 -2.42 -7.88
C GLY A 71 -9.51 -2.91 -6.59
N LEU A 72 -9.49 -4.22 -6.33
CA LEU A 72 -8.80 -4.79 -5.17
C LEU A 72 -7.28 -4.69 -5.27
N LEU A 73 -6.71 -4.59 -6.47
CA LEU A 73 -5.25 -4.57 -6.66
C LEU A 73 -4.54 -3.46 -5.86
N PRO A 74 -4.87 -2.16 -6.02
CA PRO A 74 -4.24 -1.11 -5.23
C PRO A 74 -4.59 -1.22 -3.75
N LEU A 75 -5.81 -1.65 -3.40
CA LEU A 75 -6.21 -1.86 -2.01
C LEU A 75 -5.35 -2.92 -1.31
N LEU A 76 -5.12 -4.06 -1.96
CA LEU A 76 -4.27 -5.13 -1.43
C LEU A 76 -2.82 -4.68 -1.27
N ALA A 77 -2.29 -3.85 -2.18
CA ALA A 77 -0.96 -3.27 -2.03
C ALA A 77 -0.88 -2.45 -0.73
N VAL A 78 -1.82 -1.52 -0.49
CA VAL A 78 -1.85 -0.72 0.74
C VAL A 78 -2.02 -1.59 1.99
N LEU A 79 -2.97 -2.53 1.97
CA LEU A 79 -3.22 -3.42 3.11
C LEU A 79 -2.00 -4.29 3.44
N SER A 80 -1.27 -4.77 2.43
CA SER A 80 -0.02 -5.50 2.63
C SER A 80 1.06 -4.62 3.26
N GLY A 81 1.17 -3.35 2.83
CA GLY A 81 2.09 -2.38 3.42
C GLY A 81 1.79 -2.11 4.89
N LEU A 82 0.51 -1.90 5.24
CA LEU A 82 0.06 -1.76 6.63
C LEU A 82 0.34 -3.01 7.45
N TRP A 83 0.11 -4.20 6.88
CA TRP A 83 0.41 -5.45 7.56
C TRP A 83 1.90 -5.61 7.87
N PHE A 84 2.78 -5.35 6.90
CA PHE A 84 4.23 -5.39 7.13
C PHE A 84 4.69 -4.32 8.11
N ALA A 85 4.06 -3.14 8.11
CA ALA A 85 4.33 -2.08 9.09
C ALA A 85 3.93 -2.53 10.50
N VAL A 86 2.77 -3.18 10.67
CA VAL A 86 2.36 -3.77 11.96
C VAL A 86 3.40 -4.81 12.43
N LEU A 87 3.88 -5.67 11.55
CA LEU A 87 4.93 -6.64 11.90
C LEU A 87 6.24 -5.96 12.30
N LEU A 88 6.63 -4.89 11.62
CA LEU A 88 7.80 -4.08 11.97
C LEU A 88 7.64 -3.43 13.35
N PHE A 89 6.51 -2.79 13.62
CA PHE A 89 6.25 -2.12 14.89
C PHE A 89 6.19 -3.11 16.06
N ARG A 90 5.71 -4.34 15.83
CA ARG A 90 5.75 -5.41 16.85
C ARG A 90 7.19 -5.82 17.22
N LEU A 91 8.14 -5.76 16.29
CA LEU A 91 9.56 -5.96 16.60
C LEU A 91 10.07 -4.81 17.49
N PHE A 92 9.68 -3.57 17.18
CA PHE A 92 10.07 -2.40 17.97
C PHE A 92 9.51 -2.42 19.39
N GLU A 93 8.28 -2.92 19.59
CA GLU A 93 7.72 -3.13 20.94
C GLU A 93 8.56 -4.11 21.78
N ARG A 94 9.20 -5.09 21.13
CA ARG A 94 10.08 -6.09 21.77
C ARG A 94 11.52 -5.61 21.95
N GLY A 95 11.84 -4.40 21.47
CA GLY A 95 13.20 -3.88 21.45
C GLY A 95 14.08 -4.41 20.30
N GLU A 96 13.51 -5.17 19.36
CA GLU A 96 14.21 -5.76 18.21
C GLU A 96 14.35 -4.75 17.05
N VAL A 97 14.93 -3.58 17.34
CA VAL A 97 14.99 -2.45 16.38
C VAL A 97 16.06 -2.64 15.31
N PHE A 98 17.27 -3.02 15.71
CA PHE A 98 18.41 -3.24 14.80
C PHE A 98 18.65 -4.74 14.64
N THR A 99 17.82 -5.38 13.81
CA THR A 99 17.93 -6.81 13.50
C THR A 99 17.78 -7.05 12.01
N GLN A 100 18.29 -8.18 11.52
CA GLN A 100 18.06 -8.59 10.14
C GLN A 100 16.55 -8.71 9.83
N THR A 101 15.75 -9.15 10.81
CA THR A 101 14.30 -9.26 10.70
C THR A 101 13.62 -7.90 10.52
N SER A 102 14.02 -6.87 11.28
CA SER A 102 13.45 -5.53 11.15
C SER A 102 13.81 -4.89 9.80
N GLY A 103 15.04 -5.08 9.32
CA GLY A 103 15.45 -4.71 7.95
C GLY A 103 14.58 -5.36 6.87
N LYS A 104 14.34 -6.68 6.99
CA LYS A 104 13.46 -7.42 6.06
C LYS A 104 12.02 -6.88 6.07
N ARG A 105 11.45 -6.59 7.24
CA ARG A 105 10.09 -6.01 7.32
C ARG A 105 10.03 -4.62 6.71
N LEU A 106 11.06 -3.80 6.90
CA LEU A 106 11.16 -2.47 6.29
C LEU A 106 11.17 -2.54 4.76
N ILE A 107 11.92 -3.49 4.19
CA ILE A 107 11.90 -3.77 2.74
C ILE A 107 10.51 -4.15 2.27
N GLN A 108 9.83 -5.05 2.99
CA GLN A 108 8.48 -5.50 2.62
C GLN A 108 7.46 -4.35 2.62
N VAL A 109 7.55 -3.42 3.58
CA VAL A 109 6.76 -2.19 3.56
C VAL A 109 7.10 -1.36 2.32
N GLY A 110 8.39 -1.16 2.04
CA GLY A 110 8.83 -0.40 0.88
C GLY A 110 8.37 -0.99 -0.46
N VAL A 111 8.42 -2.31 -0.61
CA VAL A 111 7.91 -3.03 -1.79
C VAL A 111 6.40 -2.83 -1.95
N ALA A 112 5.63 -2.92 -0.86
CA ALA A 112 4.19 -2.69 -0.93
C ALA A 112 3.83 -1.27 -1.37
N LEU A 113 4.57 -0.25 -0.89
CA LEU A 113 4.41 1.14 -1.32
C LEU A 113 4.83 1.33 -2.78
N ALA A 114 5.96 0.76 -3.20
CA ALA A 114 6.42 0.80 -4.58
C ALA A 114 5.46 0.11 -5.56
N ALA A 115 4.77 -0.95 -5.11
CA ALA A 115 3.78 -1.67 -5.89
C ALA A 115 2.46 -0.89 -6.09
N LEU A 116 2.21 0.18 -5.34
CA LEU A 116 0.96 0.93 -5.43
C LEU A 116 0.77 1.59 -6.80
N LEU A 117 1.82 2.24 -7.33
CA LEU A 117 1.78 2.89 -8.63
C LEU A 117 1.47 1.92 -9.78
N PRO A 118 2.20 0.79 -9.98
CA PRO A 118 1.86 -0.16 -11.02
C PRO A 118 0.49 -0.82 -10.79
N ALA A 119 0.09 -1.07 -9.53
CA ALA A 119 -1.24 -1.60 -9.23
C ALA A 119 -2.35 -0.63 -9.67
N GLN A 120 -2.16 0.68 -9.43
CA GLN A 120 -3.11 1.71 -9.88
C GLN A 120 -3.18 1.78 -11.41
N ILE A 121 -2.03 1.79 -12.11
CA ILE A 121 -1.99 1.85 -13.58
C ILE A 121 -2.72 0.66 -14.20
N VAL A 122 -2.47 -0.55 -13.69
CA VAL A 122 -3.16 -1.77 -14.13
C VAL A 122 -4.66 -1.67 -13.85
N MET A 123 -5.03 -1.18 -12.67
CA MET A 123 -6.43 -1.01 -12.28
C MET A 123 -7.17 -0.03 -13.19
N THR A 124 -6.64 1.19 -13.41
CA THR A 124 -7.31 2.20 -14.25
C THR A 124 -7.35 1.80 -15.72
N GLY A 125 -6.28 1.20 -16.25
CA GLY A 125 -6.23 0.72 -17.62
C GLY A 125 -7.25 -0.39 -17.87
N SER A 126 -7.34 -1.36 -16.96
CA SER A 126 -8.31 -2.46 -17.05
C SER A 126 -9.74 -1.97 -16.85
N ALA A 127 -9.99 -1.12 -15.85
CA ALA A 127 -11.32 -0.59 -15.55
C ALA A 127 -11.87 0.27 -16.71
N SER A 128 -11.04 1.17 -17.26
CA SER A 128 -11.43 2.03 -18.39
C SER A 128 -11.78 1.22 -19.64
N PHE A 129 -11.01 0.17 -19.94
CA PHE A 129 -11.32 -0.76 -21.02
C PHE A 129 -12.64 -1.50 -20.77
N LEU A 130 -12.83 -2.09 -19.58
CA LEU A 130 -14.06 -2.84 -19.24
C LEU A 130 -15.31 -1.96 -19.33
N LEU A 131 -15.23 -0.70 -18.91
CA LEU A 131 -16.32 0.26 -18.96
C LEU A 131 -16.71 0.68 -20.39
N THR A 132 -15.75 0.62 -21.33
CA THR A 132 -15.93 1.12 -22.70
C THR A 132 -15.88 0.04 -23.78
N VAL A 133 -15.77 -1.24 -23.41
CA VAL A 133 -15.73 -2.36 -24.36
C VAL A 133 -16.98 -2.47 -25.24
N GLY A 134 -18.12 -1.95 -24.76
CA GLY A 134 -19.36 -1.89 -25.54
C GLY A 134 -19.46 -0.70 -26.51
N ASN A 135 -18.48 0.21 -26.49
CA ASN A 135 -18.44 1.34 -27.41
C ASN A 135 -17.83 0.92 -28.76
N PRO A 136 -18.14 1.63 -29.87
CA PRO A 136 -17.53 1.37 -31.18
C PRO A 136 -16.00 1.41 -31.17
N VAL A 137 -15.43 2.27 -30.32
CA VAL A 137 -13.99 2.37 -30.07
C VAL A 137 -13.77 2.36 -28.55
N PRO A 138 -13.24 1.27 -27.98
CA PRO A 138 -12.88 1.21 -26.56
C PRO A 138 -11.76 2.20 -26.23
N SER A 139 -11.82 2.80 -25.04
CA SER A 139 -10.79 3.72 -24.55
C SER A 139 -10.01 3.10 -23.40
N ILE A 140 -8.69 3.20 -23.45
CA ILE A 140 -7.81 2.82 -22.34
C ILE A 140 -7.21 4.08 -21.75
N SER A 141 -7.47 4.32 -20.47
CA SER A 141 -6.97 5.46 -19.72
C SER A 141 -6.03 5.02 -18.61
N PHE A 142 -4.91 5.72 -18.49
CA PHE A 142 -3.95 5.51 -17.43
C PHE A 142 -3.97 6.72 -16.51
N SER A 143 -4.21 6.49 -15.23
CA SER A 143 -4.11 7.55 -14.22
C SER A 143 -2.68 7.63 -13.71
N PHE A 144 -2.12 8.84 -13.76
CA PHE A 144 -0.81 9.16 -13.22
C PHE A 144 -0.96 10.26 -12.18
N GLU A 145 -0.83 9.90 -10.92
CA GLU A 145 -0.90 10.85 -9.82
C GLU A 145 0.50 11.08 -9.22
N SER A 146 0.92 12.33 -9.11
CA SER A 146 2.22 12.70 -8.54
C SER A 146 2.38 12.22 -7.09
N THR A 147 1.29 12.19 -6.31
CA THR A 147 1.25 11.60 -4.97
C THR A 147 1.71 10.15 -4.98
N GLN A 148 1.26 9.34 -5.95
CA GLN A 148 1.58 7.92 -6.03
C GLN A 148 3.03 7.71 -6.47
N MET A 149 3.56 8.59 -7.33
CA MET A 149 4.98 8.58 -7.68
C MET A 149 5.85 8.85 -6.45
N LEU A 150 5.47 9.83 -5.62
CA LEU A 150 6.18 10.14 -4.38
C LEU A 150 6.11 8.97 -3.38
N VAL A 151 4.95 8.32 -3.25
CA VAL A 151 4.79 7.12 -2.41
C VAL A 151 5.67 5.98 -2.92
N GLY A 152 5.71 5.74 -4.24
CA GLY A 152 6.57 4.72 -4.82
C GLY A 152 8.05 5.00 -4.60
N PHE A 153 8.47 6.26 -4.72
CA PHE A 153 9.83 6.70 -4.42
C PHE A 153 10.18 6.50 -2.94
N ALA A 154 9.27 6.87 -2.03
CA ALA A 154 9.42 6.61 -0.60
C ALA A 154 9.55 5.10 -0.33
N GLY A 155 8.78 4.26 -1.03
CA GLY A 155 8.93 2.81 -1.00
C GLY A 155 10.33 2.34 -1.40
N GLY A 156 10.87 2.90 -2.50
CA GLY A 156 12.25 2.66 -2.94
C GLY A 156 13.29 3.03 -1.89
N LEU A 157 13.15 4.19 -1.25
CA LEU A 157 14.03 4.60 -0.15
C LEU A 157 13.95 3.62 1.04
N MET A 158 12.76 3.17 1.41
CA MET A 158 12.59 2.19 2.49
C MET A 158 13.25 0.86 2.18
N ILE A 159 13.22 0.40 0.93
CA ILE A 159 13.94 -0.80 0.47
C ILE A 159 15.44 -0.62 0.69
N VAL A 160 16.01 0.49 0.24
CA VAL A 160 17.45 0.78 0.41
C VAL A 160 17.82 0.83 1.88
N VAL A 161 17.05 1.54 2.71
CA VAL A 161 17.30 1.63 4.16
C VAL A 161 17.20 0.25 4.82
N GLY A 162 16.23 -0.58 4.42
CA GLY A 162 16.10 -1.93 4.96
C GLY A 162 17.26 -2.85 4.57
N TRP A 163 17.83 -2.72 3.36
CA TRP A 163 19.06 -3.40 2.96
C TRP A 163 20.26 -2.93 3.78
N VAL A 164 20.46 -1.62 3.90
CA VAL A 164 21.56 -1.05 4.70
C VAL A 164 21.45 -1.47 6.16
N LEU A 165 20.24 -1.50 6.73
CA LEU A 165 20.02 -1.98 8.08
C LEU A 165 20.39 -3.46 8.25
N GLY A 166 19.99 -4.31 7.30
CA GLY A 166 20.37 -5.71 7.30
C GLY A 166 21.89 -5.91 7.25
N GLU A 167 22.57 -5.14 6.41
CA GLU A 167 24.03 -5.20 6.27
C GLU A 167 24.76 -4.70 7.53
N ALA A 168 24.29 -3.59 8.11
CA ALA A 168 24.85 -3.07 9.36
C ALA A 168 24.71 -4.08 10.51
N THR A 169 23.58 -4.79 10.59
CA THR A 169 23.38 -5.83 11.61
C THR A 169 24.30 -7.03 11.40
N ARG A 170 24.52 -7.44 10.14
CA ARG A 170 25.42 -8.54 9.80
C ARG A 170 26.86 -8.23 10.21
N ILE A 171 27.36 -7.05 9.85
CA ILE A 171 28.72 -6.60 10.22
C ILE A 171 28.88 -6.52 11.74
N ALA A 172 27.86 -6.04 12.45
CA ALA A 172 27.89 -5.95 13.91
C ALA A 172 27.92 -7.33 14.58
N ASP A 173 27.24 -8.32 14.01
CA ASP A 173 27.23 -9.69 14.51
C ASP A 173 28.56 -10.40 14.21
N GLU A 174 29.14 -10.22 13.01
CA GLU A 174 30.49 -10.72 12.67
C GLU A 174 31.55 -10.19 13.66
N ASN A 175 31.52 -8.89 13.97
CA ASN A 175 32.45 -8.29 14.94
C ASN A 175 32.32 -8.83 16.36
N ARG A 176 31.19 -9.44 16.73
CA ARG A 176 31.01 -10.11 18.04
C ARG A 176 31.59 -11.51 18.07
N GLU A 177 31.74 -12.17 16.93
CA GLU A 177 32.33 -13.51 16.85
C GLU A 177 33.87 -13.48 16.94
N PHE A 178 34.49 -12.32 16.69
CA PHE A 178 35.94 -12.14 16.73
C PHE A 178 36.51 -11.70 18.10
N ILE A 179 35.67 -11.45 19.12
CA ILE A 179 36.08 -11.04 20.48
C ILE A 179 35.75 -12.15 21.48
#